data_AF-A0A0N0CV75-F1
#
_entry.id   AF-A0A0N0CV75-F1
#
_cell.length_a   1.000
_cell.length_b   1.000
_cell.length_c   1.000
_cell.angle_alpha   90.00
_cell.angle_beta   90.00
_cell.angle_gamma   90.00
#
_symmetry.space_group_name_H-M   'P 1'
#
loop_
_entity.id
_entity.type
_entity.pdbx_description
1 polymer ?
#
loop_
_entity_poly.entity_id
_entity_poly.type
_entity_poly.pdbx_seq_one_letter_code
_entity_poly.pdbx_strand_id
1 'polypeptide(L)'
;MANDMLRVVDLDKENRGRKKWMMAVFLLLIVTSGALLYLWWDKEVAFEAYKTDVEKTSKNSLGRLTLHEVIIDDNQILLNATFEPVKTFTSEHQIFFFPQILINGKDYMVRNGGQSIAQSTEAYTIYNSVKMDNLPKDDHLKLDIRYKDWNVETPIEEPWEFQVEASQEQLQEDRHVFTVEKKVKHVDQQEITIDRVVSTPISTTIYFYAEQRLVNDAMPFKIQSKGGKTWLFKEPYSLNDEGTKWGIRVDALYLTEKHYKLFPVDMDGNKLGPALTIKKDD
;
A
#
# COMPACT_ATOMS: atom_id res chain seq x y z
N MET A 1 54.74 35.46 -11.24
CA MET A 1 54.08 35.41 -12.56
C MET A 1 54.40 34.04 -13.14
N ALA A 2 53.70 32.98 -12.74
CA ALA A 2 52.39 32.55 -13.23
C ALA A 2 52.40 32.22 -14.73
N ASN A 3 52.51 30.92 -15.06
CA ASN A 3 51.65 30.30 -16.05
C ASN A 3 51.50 28.82 -15.70
N ASP A 4 50.33 28.54 -15.14
CA ASP A 4 49.76 27.26 -14.79
C ASP A 4 49.18 26.66 -16.08
N MET A 5 49.63 25.47 -16.49
CA MET A 5 49.06 24.75 -17.63
C MET A 5 48.58 23.40 -17.14
N LEU A 6 47.28 23.38 -16.84
CA LEU A 6 46.46 22.23 -16.49
C LEU A 6 46.68 21.07 -17.47
N ARG A 7 47.26 19.99 -16.95
CA ARG A 7 47.20 18.66 -17.57
C ARG A 7 45.89 18.02 -17.13
N VAL A 8 44.85 18.15 -17.96
CA VAL A 8 43.57 17.46 -17.78
C VAL A 8 43.84 15.95 -17.86
N VAL A 9 43.80 15.28 -16.70
CA VAL A 9 43.77 13.82 -16.63
C VAL A 9 42.34 13.38 -16.92
N ASP A 10 42.20 12.65 -18.01
CA ASP A 10 40.96 12.07 -18.52
C ASP A 10 40.43 11.01 -17.52
N LEU A 11 39.48 11.41 -16.67
CA LEU A 11 38.87 10.59 -15.61
C LEU A 11 37.68 9.74 -16.09
N ASP A 12 37.41 9.66 -17.40
CA ASP A 12 36.12 9.17 -17.89
C ASP A 12 36.10 7.72 -18.40
N LYS A 13 37.17 6.95 -18.19
CA LYS A 13 37.22 5.52 -18.60
C LYS A 13 36.82 4.52 -17.52
N GLU A 14 36.96 4.85 -16.24
CA GLU A 14 36.72 3.90 -15.15
C GLU A 14 35.24 3.83 -14.71
N ASN A 15 34.45 4.84 -15.04
CA ASN A 15 33.07 4.99 -14.54
C ASN A 15 31.99 4.29 -15.39
N ARG A 16 32.31 3.83 -16.60
CA ARG A 16 31.34 3.11 -17.48
C ARG A 16 31.12 1.65 -17.07
N GLY A 17 32.14 0.99 -16.52
CA GLY A 17 32.04 -0.39 -16.04
C GLY A 17 31.20 -0.51 -14.77
N ARG A 18 31.40 0.42 -13.82
CA ARG A 18 30.71 0.44 -12.52
C ARG A 18 29.22 0.78 -12.63
N LYS A 19 28.84 1.68 -13.56
CA LYS A 19 27.43 1.97 -13.87
C LYS A 19 26.72 0.78 -14.51
N LYS A 20 27.36 0.06 -15.44
CA LYS A 20 26.76 -1.14 -16.06
C LYS A 20 26.60 -2.29 -15.06
N TRP A 21 27.55 -2.46 -14.14
CA TRP A 21 27.44 -3.45 -13.07
C TRP A 21 26.35 -3.08 -12.04
N MET A 22 26.25 -1.81 -11.61
CA MET A 22 25.15 -1.38 -10.74
C MET A 22 23.77 -1.49 -11.40
N MET A 23 23.66 -1.20 -12.71
CA MET A 23 22.40 -1.34 -13.45
C MET A 23 22.00 -2.80 -13.63
N ALA A 24 22.96 -3.69 -13.85
CA ALA A 24 22.73 -5.14 -13.89
C ALA A 24 22.35 -5.71 -12.51
N VAL A 25 22.95 -5.22 -11.42
CA VAL A 25 22.57 -5.60 -10.05
C VAL A 25 21.18 -5.05 -9.68
N PHE A 26 20.82 -3.83 -10.12
CA PHE A 26 19.46 -3.30 -9.96
C PHE A 26 18.42 -4.10 -10.77
N LEU A 27 18.73 -4.48 -12.01
CA LEU A 27 17.87 -5.34 -12.83
C LEU A 27 17.74 -6.75 -12.24
N LEU A 28 18.81 -7.32 -11.69
CA LEU A 28 18.74 -8.62 -10.97
C LEU A 28 17.98 -8.52 -9.65
N LEU A 29 18.05 -7.39 -8.93
CA LEU A 29 17.22 -7.13 -7.75
C LEU A 29 15.73 -6.94 -8.10
N ILE A 30 15.41 -6.35 -9.26
CA ILE A 30 14.03 -6.22 -9.75
C ILE A 30 13.48 -7.56 -10.25
N VAL A 31 14.32 -8.39 -10.91
CA VAL A 31 13.92 -9.73 -11.35
C VAL A 31 13.82 -10.70 -10.18
N THR A 32 14.64 -10.57 -9.13
CA THR A 32 14.52 -11.41 -7.92
C THR A 32 13.40 -10.94 -7.00
N SER A 33 13.10 -9.64 -6.89
CA SER A 33 11.91 -9.15 -6.18
C SER A 33 10.62 -9.47 -6.94
N GLY A 34 10.63 -9.37 -8.28
CA GLY A 34 9.55 -9.82 -9.15
C GLY A 34 9.33 -11.33 -9.10
N ALA A 35 10.41 -12.13 -9.07
CA ALA A 35 10.32 -13.58 -8.92
C ALA A 35 9.96 -14.00 -7.48
N LEU A 36 10.33 -13.24 -6.45
CA LEU A 36 9.86 -13.45 -5.07
C LEU A 36 8.37 -13.10 -4.92
N LEU A 37 7.88 -12.07 -5.62
CA LEU A 37 6.45 -11.78 -5.73
C LEU A 37 5.72 -12.88 -6.51
N TYR A 38 6.32 -13.43 -7.57
CA TYR A 38 5.76 -14.52 -8.36
C TYR A 38 5.74 -15.86 -7.61
N LEU A 39 6.79 -16.16 -6.83
CA LEU A 39 6.92 -17.38 -6.02
C LEU A 39 6.13 -17.33 -4.70
N TRP A 40 5.66 -16.15 -4.26
CA TRP A 40 4.74 -16.04 -3.12
C TRP A 40 3.27 -16.15 -3.50
N TRP A 41 2.94 -16.02 -4.79
CA TRP A 41 1.60 -16.28 -5.31
C TRP A 41 1.26 -17.78 -5.39
N ASP A 42 2.26 -18.65 -5.27
CA ASP A 42 2.12 -20.12 -5.32
C ASP A 42 1.54 -20.72 -4.02
N LYS A 43 1.37 -19.91 -2.98
CA LYS A 43 0.32 -20.16 -2.01
C LYS A 43 -0.92 -19.47 -2.55
N GLU A 44 -1.82 -20.25 -3.12
CA GLU A 44 -3.22 -19.87 -3.29
C GLU A 44 -3.79 -19.43 -1.93
N VAL A 45 -3.51 -18.20 -1.52
CA VAL A 45 -4.39 -17.48 -0.62
C VAL A 45 -5.63 -17.29 -1.47
N ALA A 46 -6.63 -18.15 -1.28
CA ALA A 46 -7.86 -18.10 -2.04
C ALA A 46 -8.59 -16.80 -1.67
N PHE A 47 -8.24 -15.70 -2.36
CA PHE A 47 -8.89 -14.41 -2.22
C PHE A 47 -10.34 -14.43 -2.73
N GLU A 48 -10.72 -15.50 -3.43
CA GLU A 48 -12.07 -15.77 -3.93
C GLU A 48 -13.15 -15.59 -2.86
N ALA A 49 -12.89 -16.02 -1.61
CA ALA A 49 -13.86 -15.88 -0.53
C ALA A 49 -14.03 -14.44 -0.02
N TYR A 50 -13.10 -13.54 -0.36
CA TYR A 50 -13.01 -12.19 0.19
C TYR A 50 -13.28 -11.10 -0.85
N LYS A 51 -13.50 -11.47 -2.11
CA LYS A 51 -13.73 -10.53 -3.21
C LYS A 51 -15.20 -10.42 -3.55
N THR A 52 -15.58 -9.24 -4.01
CA THR A 52 -16.83 -9.00 -4.71
C THR A 52 -16.53 -8.95 -6.21
N ASP A 53 -17.06 -9.92 -6.97
CA ASP A 53 -17.03 -9.89 -8.43
C ASP A 53 -17.97 -8.81 -8.96
N VAL A 54 -17.47 -7.99 -9.88
CA VAL A 54 -18.19 -6.85 -10.46
C VAL A 54 -18.41 -7.02 -11.95
N GLU A 55 -17.32 -7.21 -12.72
CA GLU A 55 -17.32 -7.36 -14.18
C GLU A 55 -18.15 -6.29 -14.93
N LYS A 56 -18.01 -5.02 -14.53
CA LYS A 56 -18.71 -3.88 -15.16
C LYS A 56 -17.75 -3.07 -16.01
N THR A 57 -18.18 -2.71 -17.22
CA THR A 57 -17.43 -1.82 -18.12
C THR A 57 -18.06 -0.43 -18.20
N SER A 58 -17.24 0.60 -18.10
CA SER A 58 -17.57 1.98 -18.47
C SER A 58 -16.68 2.45 -19.64
N LYS A 59 -17.14 3.45 -20.40
CA LYS A 59 -16.45 3.94 -21.61
C LYS A 59 -16.48 5.45 -21.69
N ASN A 60 -15.40 6.04 -22.19
CA ASN A 60 -15.30 7.45 -22.54
C ASN A 60 -14.35 7.64 -23.73
N SER A 61 -13.93 8.88 -23.99
CA SER A 61 -13.02 9.24 -25.09
C SER A 61 -11.62 8.60 -25.00
N LEU A 62 -11.17 8.21 -23.80
CA LEU A 62 -9.85 7.60 -23.58
C LEU A 62 -9.86 6.08 -23.82
N GLY A 63 -11.02 5.44 -23.64
CA GLY A 63 -11.15 4.00 -23.83
C GLY A 63 -12.20 3.35 -22.94
N ARG A 64 -12.03 2.05 -22.74
CA ARG A 64 -12.88 1.23 -21.88
C ARG A 64 -12.16 0.91 -20.59
N LEU A 65 -12.85 1.05 -19.47
CA LEU A 65 -12.38 0.57 -18.19
C LEU A 65 -13.36 -0.48 -17.68
N THR A 66 -12.87 -1.68 -17.40
CA THR A 66 -13.66 -2.79 -16.84
C THR A 66 -13.21 -3.04 -15.42
N LEU A 67 -14.08 -2.78 -14.44
CA LEU A 67 -13.86 -3.12 -13.04
C LEU A 67 -14.21 -4.59 -12.84
N HIS A 68 -13.22 -5.39 -12.47
CA HIS A 68 -13.36 -6.83 -12.27
C HIS A 68 -13.78 -7.14 -10.84
N GLU A 69 -13.00 -6.65 -9.88
CA GLU A 69 -13.08 -7.11 -8.49
C GLU A 69 -12.88 -5.95 -7.51
N VAL A 70 -13.56 -6.07 -6.37
CA VAL A 70 -13.39 -5.19 -5.21
C VAL A 70 -13.17 -6.04 -3.96
N ILE A 71 -12.17 -5.67 -3.15
CA ILE A 71 -11.94 -6.25 -1.83
C ILE A 71 -11.90 -5.11 -0.81
N ILE A 72 -12.59 -5.30 0.32
CA ILE A 72 -12.60 -4.37 1.44
C ILE A 72 -11.85 -5.01 2.60
N ASP A 73 -10.59 -4.61 2.79
CA ASP A 73 -9.68 -5.16 3.78
C ASP A 73 -9.41 -4.14 4.90
N ASP A 74 -10.23 -4.21 5.95
CA ASP A 74 -10.22 -3.29 7.07
C ASP A 74 -10.36 -1.83 6.60
N ASN A 75 -9.38 -0.95 6.83
CA ASN A 75 -9.41 0.43 6.34
C ASN A 75 -8.83 0.61 4.93
N GLN A 76 -8.84 -0.42 4.08
CA GLN A 76 -8.32 -0.33 2.72
C GLN A 76 -9.23 -1.01 1.70
N ILE A 77 -9.52 -0.31 0.59
CA ILE A 77 -10.21 -0.89 -0.56
C ILE A 77 -9.17 -1.22 -1.62
N LEU A 78 -9.19 -2.47 -2.10
CA LEU A 78 -8.40 -2.94 -3.23
C LEU A 78 -9.30 -3.07 -4.45
N LEU A 79 -8.84 -2.56 -5.60
CA LEU A 79 -9.55 -2.64 -6.87
C LEU A 79 -8.68 -3.28 -7.93
N ASN A 80 -9.29 -4.12 -8.76
CA ASN A 80 -8.69 -4.71 -9.95
C ASN A 80 -9.52 -4.36 -11.18
N ALA A 81 -8.91 -3.75 -12.19
CA ALA A 81 -9.58 -3.34 -13.42
C ALA A 81 -8.70 -3.56 -14.65
N THR A 82 -9.32 -3.63 -15.83
CA THR A 82 -8.63 -3.63 -17.12
C THR A 82 -8.97 -2.36 -17.89
N PHE A 83 -7.94 -1.65 -18.33
CA PHE A 83 -8.06 -0.49 -19.21
C PHE A 83 -7.66 -0.86 -20.65
N GLU A 84 -8.59 -0.67 -21.58
CA GLU A 84 -8.41 -0.85 -23.02
C GLU A 84 -8.45 0.54 -23.70
N PRO A 85 -7.30 1.15 -24.02
CA PRO A 85 -7.26 2.46 -24.63
C PRO A 85 -7.81 2.47 -26.06
N VAL A 86 -8.30 3.63 -26.50
CA VAL A 86 -8.53 3.86 -27.95
C VAL A 86 -7.19 3.86 -28.70
N LYS A 87 -7.19 3.47 -29.98
CA LYS A 87 -5.95 3.35 -30.80
C LYS A 87 -5.11 4.63 -30.87
N THR A 88 -5.74 5.78 -30.73
CA THR A 88 -5.10 7.10 -30.78
C THR A 88 -4.56 7.56 -29.43
N PHE A 89 -4.82 6.81 -28.36
CA PHE A 89 -4.32 7.15 -27.03
C PHE A 89 -2.83 6.82 -26.96
N THR A 90 -2.02 7.86 -26.78
CA THR A 90 -0.60 7.77 -26.55
C THR A 90 -0.29 8.42 -25.21
N SER A 91 0.25 7.66 -24.27
CA SER A 91 0.72 8.22 -23.00
C SER A 91 2.22 8.45 -23.06
N GLU A 92 2.66 9.70 -22.89
CA GLU A 92 4.08 10.03 -22.74
C GLU A 92 4.64 9.62 -21.37
N HIS A 93 3.75 9.33 -20.41
CA HIS A 93 4.07 8.98 -19.02
C HIS A 93 3.43 7.65 -18.62
N GLN A 94 3.87 7.09 -17.50
CA GLN A 94 3.21 5.92 -16.92
C GLN A 94 1.78 6.28 -16.49
N ILE A 95 0.81 5.44 -16.87
CA ILE A 95 -0.61 5.62 -16.56
C ILE A 95 -0.82 5.31 -15.07
N PHE A 96 -1.42 6.23 -14.32
CA PHE A 96 -1.80 6.01 -12.93
C PHE A 96 -3.22 6.50 -12.70
N PHE A 97 -4.19 5.60 -12.83
CA PHE A 97 -5.57 5.93 -12.53
C PHE A 97 -5.77 5.97 -11.01
N PHE A 98 -6.16 7.12 -10.48
CA PHE A 98 -6.45 7.31 -9.06
C PHE A 98 -7.96 7.47 -8.85
N PRO A 99 -8.68 6.43 -8.39
CA PRO A 99 -10.12 6.51 -8.20
C PRO A 99 -10.47 7.38 -7.00
N GLN A 100 -11.50 8.20 -7.13
CA GLN A 100 -12.27 8.70 -5.99
C GLN A 100 -13.31 7.64 -5.60
N ILE A 101 -13.53 7.41 -4.30
CA ILE A 101 -14.49 6.45 -3.79
C ILE A 101 -15.33 7.11 -2.71
N LEU A 102 -16.65 7.11 -2.88
CA LEU A 102 -17.60 7.41 -1.81
C LEU A 102 -18.15 6.10 -1.26
N ILE A 103 -18.18 5.98 0.07
CA ILE A 103 -18.76 4.85 0.79
C ILE A 103 -20.06 5.33 1.42
N ASN A 104 -21.18 4.72 1.04
CA ASN A 104 -22.51 5.11 1.49
C ASN A 104 -22.75 6.63 1.30
N GLY A 105 -22.23 7.19 0.20
CA GLY A 105 -22.33 8.61 -0.15
C GLY A 105 -21.35 9.56 0.57
N LYS A 106 -20.39 9.05 1.36
CA LYS A 106 -19.40 9.86 2.08
C LYS A 106 -17.96 9.51 1.69
N ASP A 107 -17.10 10.52 1.66
CA ASP A 107 -15.66 10.36 1.43
C ASP A 107 -14.93 10.02 2.75
N TYR A 108 -14.11 8.98 2.71
CA TYR A 108 -13.27 8.48 3.80
C TYR A 108 -11.79 8.35 3.36
N MET A 109 -11.46 8.75 2.13
CA MET A 109 -10.15 8.51 1.55
C MET A 109 -9.08 9.37 2.22
N VAL A 110 -7.97 8.74 2.59
CA VAL A 110 -6.78 9.44 3.12
C VAL A 110 -5.59 9.31 2.19
N ARG A 111 -5.51 8.23 1.42
CA ARG A 111 -4.42 8.01 0.47
C ARG A 111 -4.85 7.07 -0.64
N ASN A 112 -4.43 7.39 -1.85
CA ASN A 112 -4.66 6.56 -3.02
C ASN A 112 -3.34 6.11 -3.62
N GLY A 113 -3.20 4.80 -3.84
CA GLY A 113 -2.13 4.17 -4.57
C GLY A 113 -2.68 3.51 -5.83
N GLY A 114 -1.91 3.56 -6.92
CA GLY A 114 -2.27 2.96 -8.18
C GLY A 114 -1.05 2.39 -8.88
N GLN A 115 -1.24 1.28 -9.59
CA GLN A 115 -0.25 0.72 -10.49
C GLN A 115 -0.95 0.25 -11.76
N SER A 116 -0.33 0.56 -12.91
CA SER A 116 -0.75 0.03 -14.20
C SER A 116 0.32 -0.88 -14.76
N ILE A 117 -0.07 -2.07 -15.21
CA ILE A 117 0.80 -3.09 -15.80
C ILE A 117 0.29 -3.37 -17.21
N ALA A 118 1.13 -3.13 -18.22
CA ALA A 118 0.79 -3.47 -19.59
C ALA A 118 0.73 -5.00 -19.74
N GLN A 119 -0.43 -5.51 -20.17
CA GLN A 119 -0.59 -6.91 -20.55
C GLN A 119 -0.28 -7.10 -22.04
N SER A 120 -0.57 -6.07 -22.83
CA SER A 120 -0.26 -5.98 -24.26
C SER A 120 -0.18 -4.51 -24.68
N THR A 121 -0.05 -4.26 -25.99
CA THR A 121 -0.21 -2.90 -26.55
C THR A 121 -1.63 -2.37 -26.48
N GLU A 122 -2.62 -3.24 -26.20
CA GLU A 122 -4.05 -2.91 -26.27
C GLU A 122 -4.76 -3.00 -24.91
N ALA A 123 -4.07 -3.44 -23.85
CA ALA A 123 -4.67 -3.63 -22.54
C ALA A 123 -3.68 -3.43 -21.39
N TYR A 124 -4.16 -2.79 -20.32
CA TYR A 124 -3.44 -2.59 -19.07
C TYR A 124 -4.28 -3.14 -17.91
N THR A 125 -3.64 -3.90 -17.02
CA THR A 125 -4.22 -4.20 -15.71
C THR A 125 -3.94 -3.04 -14.76
N ILE A 126 -4.97 -2.61 -14.06
CA ILE A 126 -4.99 -1.49 -13.14
C ILE A 126 -5.26 -2.04 -11.74
N TYR A 127 -4.31 -1.84 -10.83
CA TYR A 127 -4.46 -2.15 -9.42
C TYR A 127 -4.52 -0.87 -8.62
N ASN A 128 -5.52 -0.75 -7.74
CA ASN A 128 -5.60 0.36 -6.80
C ASN A 128 -5.63 -0.13 -5.35
N SER A 129 -4.98 0.64 -4.49
CA SER A 129 -5.02 0.51 -3.04
C SER A 129 -5.46 1.86 -2.48
N VAL A 130 -6.69 1.91 -1.99
CA VAL A 130 -7.26 3.15 -1.45
C VAL A 130 -7.41 3.00 0.06
N LYS A 131 -6.59 3.75 0.78
CA LYS A 131 -6.57 3.77 2.23
C LYS A 131 -7.60 4.76 2.74
N MET A 132 -8.30 4.34 3.78
CA MET A 132 -9.42 5.05 4.40
C MET A 132 -9.07 5.36 5.85
N ASP A 133 -9.72 6.37 6.44
CA ASP A 133 -9.53 6.72 7.84
C ASP A 133 -10.21 5.70 8.79
N ASN A 134 -11.54 5.63 8.74
CA ASN A 134 -12.40 4.85 9.62
C ASN A 134 -13.61 4.37 8.80
N LEU A 135 -13.38 3.26 8.10
CA LEU A 135 -14.38 2.62 7.26
C LEU A 135 -15.61 2.22 8.11
N PRO A 136 -16.85 2.39 7.60
CA PRO A 136 -18.03 1.85 8.28
C PRO A 136 -17.93 0.34 8.48
N LYS A 137 -18.51 -0.15 9.58
CA LYS A 137 -18.44 -1.57 9.98
C LYS A 137 -19.61 -2.41 9.43
N ASP A 138 -20.45 -1.84 8.57
CA ASP A 138 -21.55 -2.55 7.94
C ASP A 138 -21.01 -3.69 7.06
N ASP A 139 -21.65 -4.85 7.09
CA ASP A 139 -21.20 -6.03 6.33
C ASP A 139 -21.16 -5.76 4.82
N HIS A 140 -22.10 -4.94 4.33
CA HIS A 140 -22.19 -4.50 2.95
C HIS A 140 -22.04 -2.99 2.84
N LEU A 141 -21.22 -2.55 1.89
CA LEU A 141 -20.96 -1.15 1.62
C LEU A 141 -21.31 -0.80 0.18
N LYS A 142 -21.99 0.34 0.01
CA LYS A 142 -22.25 0.93 -1.30
C LYS A 142 -21.08 1.82 -1.68
N LEU A 143 -20.44 1.50 -2.79
CA LEU A 143 -19.27 2.17 -3.31
C LEU A 143 -19.64 2.91 -4.60
N ASP A 144 -19.45 4.23 -4.61
CA ASP A 144 -19.44 5.03 -5.83
C ASP A 144 -17.97 5.27 -6.21
N ILE A 145 -17.48 4.56 -7.22
CA ILE A 145 -16.08 4.58 -7.66
C ILE A 145 -15.98 5.42 -8.94
N ARG A 146 -15.13 6.45 -8.92
CA ARG A 146 -14.96 7.38 -10.03
C ARG A 146 -13.49 7.58 -10.39
N TYR A 147 -13.11 7.14 -11.57
CA TYR A 147 -11.77 7.37 -12.12
C TYR A 147 -11.74 8.72 -12.83
N LYS A 148 -11.50 9.78 -12.06
CA LYS A 148 -11.56 11.16 -12.54
C LYS A 148 -10.24 11.70 -13.06
N ASP A 149 -9.11 11.10 -12.72
CA ASP A 149 -7.79 11.55 -13.13
C ASP A 149 -6.92 10.35 -13.58
N TRP A 150 -6.13 10.50 -14.66
CA TRP A 150 -5.21 9.47 -15.18
C TRP A 150 -3.74 9.72 -14.81
N ASN A 151 -3.50 10.87 -14.17
CA ASN A 151 -2.36 11.21 -13.33
C ASN A 151 -2.89 12.22 -12.28
N VAL A 152 -2.09 12.61 -11.27
CA VAL A 152 -2.56 13.51 -10.19
C VAL A 152 -3.04 14.90 -10.70
N GLU A 153 -2.66 15.29 -11.92
CA GLU A 153 -2.81 16.66 -12.43
C GLU A 153 -3.84 16.78 -13.56
N THR A 154 -4.13 15.68 -14.25
CA THR A 154 -4.88 15.71 -15.51
C THR A 154 -6.24 15.05 -15.33
N PRO A 155 -7.32 15.85 -15.33
CA PRO A 155 -8.67 15.32 -15.23
C PRO A 155 -9.07 14.60 -16.52
N ILE A 156 -9.94 13.63 -16.34
CA ILE A 156 -10.59 12.85 -17.40
C ILE A 156 -11.95 13.51 -17.67
N GLU A 157 -12.18 13.92 -18.90
CA GLU A 157 -13.51 14.32 -19.36
C GLU A 157 -14.41 13.08 -19.39
N GLU A 158 -15.61 13.19 -18.82
CA GLU A 158 -16.53 12.06 -18.61
C GLU A 158 -15.84 10.86 -17.90
N PRO A 159 -15.53 11.00 -16.59
CA PRO A 159 -14.90 9.94 -15.81
C PRO A 159 -15.60 8.60 -15.91
N TRP A 160 -14.83 7.50 -15.86
CA TRP A 160 -15.43 6.18 -15.68
C TRP A 160 -15.98 6.06 -14.26
N GLU A 161 -17.28 5.76 -14.18
CA GLU A 161 -18.03 5.66 -12.94
C GLU A 161 -18.62 4.26 -12.76
N PHE A 162 -18.55 3.76 -11.54
CA PHE A 162 -19.09 2.45 -11.15
C PHE A 162 -19.84 2.57 -9.83
N GLN A 163 -21.01 1.96 -9.77
CA GLN A 163 -21.74 1.73 -8.52
C GLN A 163 -21.69 0.24 -8.19
N VAL A 164 -21.14 -0.07 -7.02
CA VAL A 164 -20.89 -1.44 -6.55
C VAL A 164 -21.40 -1.57 -5.13
N GLU A 165 -22.06 -2.68 -4.82
CA GLU A 165 -22.29 -3.10 -3.44
C GLU A 165 -21.29 -4.23 -3.16
N ALA A 166 -20.40 -4.01 -2.19
CA ALA A 166 -19.32 -4.93 -1.87
C ALA A 166 -19.44 -5.42 -0.43
N SER A 167 -19.18 -6.70 -0.21
CA SER A 167 -19.18 -7.30 1.13
C SER A 167 -17.79 -7.24 1.75
N GLN A 168 -17.74 -6.97 3.05
CA GLN A 168 -16.57 -7.17 3.89
C GLN A 168 -16.79 -8.25 4.97
N GLU A 169 -17.98 -8.88 5.01
CA GLU A 169 -18.42 -9.82 6.05
C GLU A 169 -17.38 -10.89 6.38
N GLN A 170 -16.97 -11.69 5.38
CA GLN A 170 -16.03 -12.79 5.58
C GLN A 170 -14.67 -12.31 6.12
N LEU A 171 -14.17 -11.17 5.64
CA LEU A 171 -12.91 -10.59 6.16
C LEU A 171 -13.07 -10.05 7.58
N GLN A 172 -14.24 -9.53 7.94
CA GLN A 172 -14.52 -9.07 9.31
C GLN A 172 -14.60 -10.25 10.28
N GLU A 173 -15.14 -11.40 9.85
CA GLU A 173 -15.18 -12.65 10.61
C GLU A 173 -13.78 -13.27 10.78
N ASP A 174 -13.00 -13.35 9.70
CA ASP A 174 -11.66 -13.93 9.73
C ASP A 174 -10.61 -12.98 10.30
N ARG A 175 -10.95 -11.72 10.56
CA ARG A 175 -10.05 -10.74 11.17
C ARG A 175 -9.62 -11.17 12.57
N HIS A 176 -8.37 -10.88 12.90
CA HIS A 176 -7.82 -10.97 14.23
C HIS A 176 -7.42 -9.58 14.72
N VAL A 177 -7.98 -9.19 15.86
CA VAL A 177 -7.62 -7.94 16.54
C VAL A 177 -6.75 -8.30 17.73
N PHE A 178 -5.68 -7.52 17.91
CA PHE A 178 -4.80 -7.60 19.06
C PHE A 178 -4.81 -6.23 19.72
N THR A 179 -5.58 -6.09 20.80
CA THR A 179 -5.62 -4.83 21.55
C THR A 179 -4.29 -4.62 22.28
N VAL A 180 -3.70 -3.42 22.15
CA VAL A 180 -2.39 -3.10 22.73
C VAL A 180 -2.52 -2.03 23.80
N GLU A 181 -3.02 -0.85 23.45
CA GLU A 181 -3.18 0.33 24.32
C GLU A 181 -1.92 0.65 25.15
N LYS A 182 -0.75 0.69 24.48
CA LYS A 182 0.53 0.99 25.14
C LYS A 182 1.19 2.23 24.57
N LYS A 183 1.71 3.04 25.49
CA LYS A 183 2.53 4.21 25.17
C LYS A 183 3.99 3.82 24.95
N VAL A 184 4.58 4.39 23.91
CA VAL A 184 6.00 4.27 23.58
C VAL A 184 6.55 5.65 23.26
N LYS A 185 7.85 5.85 23.50
CA LYS A 185 8.51 7.11 23.14
C LYS A 185 8.95 7.09 21.70
N HIS A 186 8.57 8.12 20.96
CA HIS A 186 9.07 8.40 19.63
C HIS A 186 10.46 9.05 19.66
N VAL A 187 11.13 9.11 18.50
CA VAL A 187 12.50 9.65 18.38
C VAL A 187 12.58 11.14 18.75
N ASP A 188 11.48 11.87 18.61
CA ASP A 188 11.32 13.27 18.99
C ASP A 188 10.89 13.45 20.46
N GLN A 189 10.94 12.39 21.27
CA GLN A 189 10.49 12.34 22.67
C GLN A 189 8.98 12.46 22.88
N GLN A 190 8.17 12.55 21.82
CA GLN A 190 6.71 12.51 21.95
C GLN A 190 6.24 11.11 22.37
N GLU A 191 5.11 11.04 23.07
CA GLU A 191 4.44 9.78 23.37
C GLU A 191 3.53 9.39 22.21
N ILE A 192 3.74 8.18 21.69
CA ILE A 192 2.83 7.52 20.76
C ILE A 192 2.08 6.43 21.50
N THR A 193 0.78 6.35 21.32
CA THR A 193 -0.03 5.23 21.79
C THR A 193 -0.27 4.27 20.64
N ILE A 194 0.19 3.03 20.81
CA ILE A 194 -0.15 1.91 19.94
C ILE A 194 -1.54 1.44 20.38
N ASP A 195 -2.53 1.62 19.51
CA ASP A 195 -3.92 1.29 19.78
C ASP A 195 -4.11 -0.22 19.67
N ARG A 196 -3.97 -0.75 18.46
CA ARG A 196 -4.23 -2.15 18.13
C ARG A 196 -3.41 -2.62 16.94
N VAL A 197 -3.34 -3.94 16.79
CA VAL A 197 -2.91 -4.59 15.55
C VAL A 197 -4.12 -5.32 14.97
N VAL A 198 -4.39 -5.11 13.69
CA VAL A 198 -5.44 -5.80 12.94
C VAL A 198 -4.78 -6.67 11.90
N SER A 199 -5.13 -7.96 11.88
CA SER A 199 -4.61 -8.92 10.92
C SER A 199 -5.76 -9.63 10.23
N THR A 200 -5.77 -9.61 8.90
CA THR A 200 -6.71 -10.32 8.06
C THR A 200 -5.96 -11.36 7.22
N PRO A 201 -6.65 -12.27 6.54
CA PRO A 201 -6.04 -13.15 5.54
C PRO A 201 -5.24 -12.41 4.45
N ILE A 202 -5.50 -11.11 4.25
CA ILE A 202 -4.89 -10.29 3.21
C ILE A 202 -3.70 -9.50 3.73
N SER A 203 -3.74 -9.03 4.98
CA SER A 203 -2.72 -8.12 5.50
C SER A 203 -2.64 -8.05 7.01
N THR A 204 -1.63 -7.32 7.50
CA THR A 204 -1.59 -6.85 8.88
C THR A 204 -1.33 -5.36 8.92
N THR A 205 -2.10 -4.65 9.75
CA THR A 205 -1.95 -3.23 10.00
C THR A 205 -1.78 -2.94 11.49
N ILE A 206 -0.81 -2.11 11.83
CA ILE A 206 -0.63 -1.58 13.19
C ILE A 206 -1.19 -0.15 13.20
N TYR A 207 -2.11 0.10 14.12
CA TYR A 207 -2.74 1.40 14.32
C TYR A 207 -2.17 2.08 15.56
N PHE A 208 -1.81 3.35 15.41
CA PHE A 208 -1.25 4.14 16.50
C PHE A 208 -1.58 5.63 16.33
N TYR A 209 -1.48 6.37 17.43
CA TYR A 209 -1.79 7.79 17.44
C TYR A 209 -0.89 8.56 18.41
N ALA A 210 -0.82 9.87 18.20
CA ALA A 210 -0.14 10.82 19.07
C ALA A 210 -1.09 11.98 19.41
N GLU A 211 -0.88 12.61 20.56
CA GLU A 211 -1.65 13.78 21.00
C GLU A 211 -1.40 15.00 20.09
N GLN A 212 -0.20 15.07 19.52
CA GLN A 212 0.25 16.15 18.65
C GLN A 212 0.74 15.58 17.32
N ARG A 213 0.77 16.45 16.30
CA ARG A 213 1.26 16.07 14.98
C ARG A 213 2.72 15.61 15.07
N LEU A 214 2.99 14.44 14.49
CA LEU A 214 4.36 13.95 14.33
C LEU A 214 5.06 14.76 13.22
N VAL A 215 6.26 15.26 13.53
CA VAL A 215 7.04 16.15 12.63
C VAL A 215 8.01 15.36 11.75
N ASN A 216 8.35 14.13 12.14
CA ASN A 216 9.19 13.20 11.38
C ASN A 216 8.33 12.04 10.82
N ASP A 217 8.91 11.23 9.92
CA ASP A 217 8.33 9.95 9.52
C ASP A 217 7.95 9.15 10.77
N ALA A 218 6.72 8.63 10.78
CA ALA A 218 6.21 7.95 11.94
C ALA A 218 6.99 6.66 12.25
N MET A 219 6.79 6.11 13.44
CA MET A 219 7.57 5.01 14.00
C MET A 219 7.44 3.69 13.18
N PRO A 220 8.56 3.09 12.73
CA PRO A 220 8.58 1.72 12.25
C PRO A 220 8.37 0.70 13.36
N PHE A 221 7.86 -0.49 12.99
CA PHE A 221 7.62 -1.58 13.93
C PHE A 221 8.12 -2.92 13.41
N LYS A 222 8.41 -3.83 14.34
CA LYS A 222 8.69 -5.23 14.05
C LYS A 222 7.79 -6.13 14.86
N ILE A 223 7.12 -7.08 14.20
CA ILE A 223 6.39 -8.17 14.87
C ILE A 223 7.25 -9.42 14.83
N GLN A 224 7.29 -10.18 15.93
CA GLN A 224 7.99 -11.45 16.05
C GLN A 224 7.05 -12.54 16.59
N SER A 225 7.03 -13.69 15.92
CA SER A 225 6.29 -14.87 16.37
C SER A 225 6.98 -15.62 17.49
N LYS A 226 6.31 -16.58 18.13
CA LYS A 226 6.93 -17.44 19.15
C LYS A 226 8.10 -18.25 18.58
N GLY A 227 8.01 -18.68 17.33
CA GLY A 227 9.06 -19.39 16.59
C GLY A 227 10.21 -18.50 16.12
N GLY A 228 10.18 -17.19 16.40
CA GLY A 228 11.25 -16.26 16.07
C GLY A 228 11.17 -15.64 14.67
N LYS A 229 10.17 -15.98 13.86
CA LYS A 229 9.92 -15.33 12.55
C LYS A 229 9.56 -13.86 12.78
N THR A 230 10.14 -12.97 11.98
CA THR A 230 9.96 -11.52 12.12
C THR A 230 9.45 -10.86 10.86
N TRP A 231 8.63 -9.83 11.02
CA TRP A 231 8.13 -8.98 9.94
C TRP A 231 8.33 -7.51 10.30
N LEU A 232 8.80 -6.72 9.34
CA LEU A 232 9.20 -5.34 9.52
C LEU A 232 8.24 -4.42 8.78
N PHE A 233 7.75 -3.41 9.48
CA PHE A 233 6.76 -2.43 9.05
C PHE A 233 7.49 -1.08 8.95
N LYS A 234 7.66 -0.55 7.73
CA LYS A 234 8.49 0.65 7.47
C LYS A 234 7.77 1.85 6.88
N GLU A 235 6.57 1.67 6.35
CA GLU A 235 5.89 2.71 5.55
C GLU A 235 4.60 3.16 6.24
N PRO A 236 4.72 3.98 7.30
CA PRO A 236 3.54 4.52 7.94
C PRO A 236 2.82 5.51 7.01
N TYR A 237 1.54 5.68 7.24
CA TYR A 237 0.70 6.64 6.53
C TYR A 237 -0.27 7.29 7.51
N SER A 238 -0.53 8.58 7.29
CA SER A 238 -1.52 9.30 8.09
C SER A 238 -2.93 8.81 7.76
N LEU A 239 -3.74 8.69 8.79
CA LEU A 239 -5.18 8.37 8.72
C LEU A 239 -6.05 9.62 8.88
N ASN A 240 -5.43 10.79 9.03
CA ASN A 240 -6.12 12.08 9.12
C ASN A 240 -5.22 13.26 8.74
N ASP A 241 -5.84 14.40 8.43
CA ASP A 241 -5.11 15.60 8.00
C ASP A 241 -4.28 16.24 9.13
N GLU A 242 -4.68 16.01 10.39
CA GLU A 242 -3.94 16.51 11.55
C GLU A 242 -2.59 15.81 11.75
N GLY A 243 -2.38 14.63 11.14
CA GLY A 243 -1.16 13.84 11.31
C GLY A 243 -1.01 13.27 12.72
N THR A 244 -2.14 12.99 13.37
CA THR A 244 -2.19 12.45 14.75
C THR A 244 -2.58 10.99 14.78
N LYS A 245 -3.20 10.45 13.73
CA LYS A 245 -3.56 9.04 13.61
C LYS A 245 -2.81 8.41 12.44
N TRP A 246 -2.31 7.20 12.65
CA TRP A 246 -1.42 6.56 11.70
C TRP A 246 -1.73 5.07 11.58
N GLY A 247 -1.55 4.56 10.37
CA GLY A 247 -1.52 3.14 10.07
C GLY A 247 -0.16 2.77 9.50
N ILE A 248 0.29 1.54 9.74
CA ILE A 248 1.44 0.97 9.04
C ILE A 248 1.13 -0.48 8.72
N ARG A 249 1.28 -0.84 7.44
CA ARG A 249 0.69 -2.05 6.88
C ARG A 249 1.73 -2.89 6.15
N VAL A 250 1.56 -4.20 6.25
CA VAL A 250 2.26 -5.20 5.44
C VAL A 250 1.21 -6.12 4.83
N ASP A 251 1.21 -6.22 3.50
CA ASP A 251 0.36 -7.14 2.77
C ASP A 251 0.89 -8.58 2.85
N ALA A 252 0.03 -9.56 2.58
CA ALA A 252 0.33 -11.00 2.63
C ALA A 252 0.87 -11.48 4.00
N LEU A 253 0.41 -10.87 5.09
CA LEU A 253 0.74 -11.27 6.45
C LEU A 253 -0.52 -11.49 7.27
N TYR A 254 -0.82 -12.75 7.58
CA TYR A 254 -1.90 -13.13 8.49
C TYR A 254 -1.32 -13.74 9.77
N LEU A 255 -1.62 -13.12 10.91
CA LEU A 255 -1.10 -13.47 12.23
C LEU A 255 -2.04 -14.44 12.94
N THR A 256 -1.76 -15.74 12.87
CA THR A 256 -2.65 -16.79 13.40
C THR A 256 -2.31 -17.28 14.82
N GLU A 257 -1.15 -16.91 15.37
CA GLU A 257 -0.77 -17.30 16.74
C GLU A 257 -1.51 -16.44 17.78
N LYS A 258 -1.76 -17.00 18.97
CA LYS A 258 -2.41 -16.25 20.06
C LYS A 258 -1.58 -15.10 20.62
N HIS A 259 -0.25 -15.16 20.48
CA HIS A 259 0.67 -14.21 21.10
C HIS A 259 1.81 -13.86 20.16
N TYR A 260 2.14 -12.58 20.08
CA TYR A 260 3.32 -12.07 19.38
C TYR A 260 4.07 -11.06 20.23
N LYS A 261 5.30 -10.75 19.82
CA LYS A 261 6.06 -9.61 20.35
C LYS A 261 6.10 -8.49 19.32
N LEU A 262 5.67 -7.31 19.72
CA LEU A 262 5.75 -6.08 18.96
C LEU A 262 6.93 -5.23 19.47
N PHE A 263 7.76 -4.75 18.55
CA PHE A 263 8.92 -3.93 18.86
C PHE A 263 8.82 -2.60 18.13
N PRO A 264 8.86 -1.47 18.84
CA PRO A 264 9.27 -0.18 18.28
C PRO A 264 10.69 -0.29 17.74
N VAL A 265 10.92 0.13 16.50
CA VAL A 265 12.26 0.10 15.88
C VAL A 265 12.58 1.40 15.15
N ASP A 266 13.86 1.68 14.94
CA ASP A 266 14.32 2.75 14.05
C ASP A 266 14.23 2.31 12.57
N MET A 267 14.60 3.20 11.65
CA MET A 267 14.59 2.94 10.20
C MET A 267 15.51 1.78 9.79
N ASP A 268 16.56 1.53 10.57
CA ASP A 268 17.51 0.43 10.38
C ASP A 268 17.02 -0.89 10.99
N GLY A 269 15.92 -0.86 11.76
CA GLY A 269 15.30 -2.01 12.41
C GLY A 269 15.86 -2.35 13.79
N ASN A 270 16.68 -1.46 14.37
CA ASN A 270 17.18 -1.58 15.74
C ASN A 270 16.08 -1.25 16.73
N LYS A 271 16.06 -1.94 17.87
CA LYS A 271 15.00 -1.79 18.88
C LYS A 271 15.14 -0.45 19.60
N LEU A 272 14.05 0.32 19.63
CA LEU A 272 13.97 1.58 20.38
C LEU A 272 13.51 1.39 21.83
N GLY A 273 13.01 0.20 22.17
CA GLY A 273 12.48 -0.09 23.50
C GLY A 273 12.23 -1.58 23.74
N PRO A 274 11.65 -1.92 24.91
CA PRO A 274 11.29 -3.30 25.22
C PRO A 274 10.21 -3.83 24.27
N ALA A 275 10.13 -5.15 24.18
CA ALA A 275 9.05 -5.81 23.44
C ALA A 275 7.72 -5.61 24.19
N LEU A 276 6.66 -5.35 23.44
CA LEU A 276 5.29 -5.42 23.91
C LEU A 276 4.72 -6.79 23.54
N THR A 277 4.18 -7.52 24.51
CA THR A 277 3.41 -8.73 24.21
C THR A 277 2.04 -8.31 23.71
N ILE A 278 1.66 -8.74 22.52
CA ILE A 278 0.32 -8.55 21.98
C ILE A 278 -0.39 -9.91 21.97
N LYS A 279 -1.65 -9.93 22.45
CA LYS A 279 -2.48 -11.13 22.53
C LYS A 279 -3.67 -10.94 21.59
N LYS A 280 -4.04 -11.99 20.87
CA LYS A 280 -5.27 -12.00 20.07
C LYS A 280 -6.47 -11.87 21.01
N ASP A 281 -7.39 -10.99 20.68
CA ASP A 281 -8.65 -10.84 21.39
C ASP A 281 -9.46 -12.14 21.23
N ASP A 282 -10.14 -12.57 22.32
CA ASP A 282 -10.87 -13.83 22.37
C ASP A 282 -12.26 -13.71 21.71
#